data_AF-A0A015Y7K6-F1
#
_entry.id   AF-A0A015Y7K6-F1
#
_cell.length_a   1.000
_cell.length_b   1.000
_cell.length_c   1.000
_cell.angle_alpha   90.00
_cell.angle_beta   90.00
_cell.angle_gamma   90.00
#
_symmetry.space_group_name_H-M   'P 1'
#
loop_
_entity.id
_entity.type
_entity.pdbx_description
1 polymer ?
#
loop_
_entity_poly.entity_id
_entity_poly.type
_entity_poly.pdbx_seq_one_letter_code
_entity_poly.pdbx_strand_id
1 'polypeptide(L)'
;NCHPSYLLPILGQPRTRKRHTKKALTPYQEYQYALRNLNRRLERVSVDLRLGGRLSSYTARHTWATIAFHQETPVGVISRGLGHSSVKVTETYLKPFGDREVDRTNRKILNYVLNAV
;
A
#
# COMPACT_ATOMS: atom_id res chain seq x y z
N ASN A 1 -18.10 15.90 -0.22
CA ASN A 1 -16.74 15.38 0.04
C ASN A 1 -16.07 15.04 -1.28
N CYS A 2 -15.11 15.86 -1.73
CA CYS A 2 -14.47 15.77 -3.06
C CYS A 2 -13.28 14.78 -3.09
N HIS A 3 -13.35 13.72 -2.29
CA HIS A 3 -12.28 12.73 -2.21
C HIS A 3 -12.68 11.48 -3.01
N PRO A 4 -11.76 10.88 -3.79
CA PRO A 4 -12.03 9.64 -4.49
C PRO A 4 -12.52 8.55 -3.54
N SER A 5 -13.47 7.72 -3.99
CA SER A 5 -14.14 6.68 -3.19
C SER A 5 -13.18 5.63 -2.60
N TYR A 6 -11.97 5.53 -3.13
CA TYR A 6 -10.93 4.61 -2.69
C TYR A 6 -10.06 5.16 -1.54
N LEU A 7 -10.25 6.40 -1.10
CA LEU A 7 -9.51 6.96 0.03
C LEU A 7 -10.20 6.62 1.36
N LEU A 8 -9.52 5.82 2.20
CA LEU A 8 -9.96 5.54 3.57
C LEU A 8 -9.85 6.82 4.43
N PRO A 9 -10.92 7.24 5.13
CA PRO A 9 -10.89 8.41 6.01
C PRO A 9 -10.18 8.06 7.33
N ILE A 10 -8.85 7.92 7.27
CA ILE A 10 -8.02 7.58 8.44
C ILE A 10 -7.95 8.77 9.41
N LEU A 11 -7.91 9.98 8.87
CA LEU A 11 -8.14 11.20 9.61
C LEU A 11 -9.65 11.33 9.77
N GLY A 12 -10.15 10.96 10.95
CA GLY A 12 -11.56 11.13 11.27
C GLY A 12 -11.98 12.59 11.11
N GLN A 13 -13.27 12.81 10.86
CA GLN A 13 -13.85 14.15 10.87
C GLN A 13 -13.45 14.88 12.17
N PRO A 14 -13.22 16.21 12.11
CA PRO A 14 -12.79 16.99 13.26
C PRO A 14 -13.68 16.68 14.47
N ARG A 15 -13.06 16.22 15.55
CA ARG A 15 -13.77 15.86 16.77
C ARG A 15 -14.42 17.12 17.33
N THR A 16 -15.75 17.22 17.24
CA THR A 16 -16.54 18.35 17.77
C THR A 16 -16.55 18.43 19.31
N ARG A 17 -15.96 17.46 20.01
CA ARG A 17 -15.83 17.52 21.48
C ARG A 17 -14.68 18.46 21.86
N LYS A 18 -15.06 19.68 22.29
CA LYS A 18 -14.19 20.62 23.00
C LYS A 18 -13.53 19.90 24.18
N ARG A 19 -12.28 19.48 24.01
CA ARG A 19 -11.47 18.96 25.10
C ARG A 19 -11.03 20.17 25.91
N HIS A 20 -11.67 20.40 27.05
CA HIS A 20 -11.19 21.39 28.00
C HIS A 20 -9.80 20.92 28.48
N THR A 21 -8.80 21.80 28.33
CA THR A 21 -7.37 21.70 28.71
C THR A 21 -6.34 21.31 27.62
N LYS A 22 -5.36 22.23 27.50
CA LYS A 22 -3.98 22.17 26.96
C LYS A 22 -3.78 21.98 25.44
N LYS A 23 -3.24 23.04 24.81
CA LYS A 23 -2.59 23.18 23.49
C LYS A 23 -3.14 22.29 22.36
N ALA A 24 -3.77 22.91 21.36
CA ALA A 24 -4.18 22.23 20.14
C ALA A 24 -2.98 21.48 19.49
N LEU A 25 -3.22 20.24 19.08
CA LEU A 25 -2.23 19.43 18.38
C LEU A 25 -1.99 20.02 16.98
N THR A 26 -0.77 19.86 16.46
CA THR A 26 -0.52 20.16 15.05
C THR A 26 -1.18 19.08 14.15
N PRO A 27 -1.52 19.38 12.89
CA PRO A 27 -2.07 18.38 11.98
C PRO A 27 -1.20 17.12 11.85
N TYR A 28 0.12 17.27 11.90
CA TYR A 28 1.06 16.15 11.91
C TYR A 28 0.91 15.27 13.16
N GLN A 29 0.73 15.87 14.33
CA GLN A 29 0.53 15.11 15.58
C GLN A 29 -0.81 14.36 15.59
N GLU A 30 -1.87 14.97 15.05
CA GLU A 30 -3.17 14.31 14.90
C GLU A 30 -3.08 13.11 13.95
N TYR A 31 -2.39 13.28 12.82
CA TYR A 31 -2.10 12.18 11.90
C TYR A 31 -1.32 11.05 12.57
N GLN A 32 -0.24 11.36 13.29
CA GLN A 32 0.55 10.36 14.00
C GLN A 32 -0.27 9.61 15.06
N TYR A 33 -1.21 10.30 15.73
CA TYR A 33 -2.12 9.65 16.67
C TYR A 33 -3.11 8.72 15.96
N ALA A 34 -3.73 9.17 14.88
CA ALA A 34 -4.65 8.36 14.07
C ALA A 34 -3.96 7.11 13.50
N LEU A 35 -2.76 7.27 12.93
CA LEU A 35 -1.94 6.20 12.38
C LEU A 35 -1.58 5.14 13.42
N ARG A 36 -1.15 5.56 14.62
CA ARG A 36 -0.85 4.63 15.72
C ARG A 36 -2.07 3.83 16.14
N ASN A 37 -3.24 4.46 16.20
CA ASN A 37 -4.48 3.77 16.54
C ASN A 37 -4.93 2.80 15.45
N LEU A 38 -4.77 3.18 14.17
CA LEU A 38 -5.01 2.28 13.04
C LEU A 38 -4.12 1.05 13.12
N ASN A 39 -2.80 1.23 13.30
CA ASN A 39 -1.85 0.12 13.39
C ASN A 39 -2.13 -0.80 14.59
N ARG A 40 -2.55 -0.26 15.74
CA ARG A 40 -2.97 -1.08 16.89
C ARG A 40 -4.20 -1.94 16.59
N ARG A 41 -5.15 -1.40 15.82
CA ARG A 41 -6.35 -2.16 15.42
C ARG A 41 -6.00 -3.24 14.41
N LEU A 42 -5.14 -2.93 13.44
CA LEU A 42 -4.64 -3.91 12.47
C LEU A 42 -3.87 -5.05 13.15
N GLU A 43 -3.04 -4.75 14.14
CA GLU A 43 -2.34 -5.77 14.92
C GLU A 43 -3.33 -6.75 15.59
N ARG A 44 -4.41 -6.23 16.19
CA ARG A 44 -5.46 -7.07 16.78
C ARG A 44 -6.10 -7.99 15.75
N VAL A 45 -6.47 -7.45 14.58
CA VAL A 45 -7.01 -8.25 13.48
C VAL A 45 -6.05 -9.37 13.09
N SER A 46 -4.74 -9.09 13.06
CA SER A 46 -3.74 -10.12 12.73
C SER A 46 -3.71 -11.27 13.75
N VAL A 47 -3.83 -10.93 15.04
CA VAL A 47 -3.89 -11.90 16.14
C VAL A 47 -5.18 -12.71 16.07
N ASP A 48 -6.32 -12.03 15.90
CA ASP A 48 -7.65 -12.67 15.83
C ASP A 48 -7.73 -13.67 14.68
N LEU A 49 -7.13 -13.34 13.54
CA LEU A 49 -7.06 -14.19 12.35
C LEU A 49 -5.88 -15.18 12.34
N ARG A 50 -5.03 -15.17 13.37
CA ARG A 50 -3.86 -16.06 13.52
C ARG A 50 -2.92 -16.06 12.30
N LEU A 51 -2.66 -14.88 11.71
CA LEU A 51 -1.89 -14.77 10.48
C LEU A 51 -0.38 -15.05 10.65
N GLY A 52 0.13 -15.16 11.88
CA GLY A 52 1.55 -15.41 12.15
C GLY A 52 2.49 -14.22 11.86
N GLY A 53 1.94 -13.08 11.41
CA GLY A 53 2.67 -11.85 11.13
C GLY A 53 1.98 -10.63 11.70
N ARG A 54 2.58 -9.44 11.55
CA ARG A 54 1.98 -8.16 11.97
C ARG A 54 1.28 -7.48 10.80
N LEU A 55 0.07 -6.99 11.03
CA LEU A 55 -0.62 -6.12 10.07
C LEU A 55 -0.44 -4.65 10.47
N SER A 56 -0.09 -3.83 9.49
CA SER A 56 0.02 -2.38 9.65
C SER A 56 -0.36 -1.67 8.36
N SER A 57 -0.44 -0.35 8.41
CA SER A 57 -0.56 0.48 7.20
C SER A 57 0.59 0.25 6.21
N TYR A 58 1.76 -0.18 6.69
CA TYR A 58 2.91 -0.52 5.85
C TYR A 58 2.67 -1.83 5.09
N THR A 59 2.02 -2.82 5.73
CA THR A 59 1.61 -4.06 5.06
C THR A 59 0.70 -3.75 3.88
N ALA A 60 -0.34 -2.93 4.09
CA ALA A 60 -1.25 -2.52 3.02
C ALA A 60 -0.53 -1.77 1.89
N ARG A 61 0.42 -0.89 2.22
CA ARG A 61 1.27 -0.20 1.23
C ARG A 61 2.06 -1.18 0.37
N HIS A 62 2.73 -2.15 0.98
CA HIS A 62 3.49 -3.20 0.28
C HIS A 62 2.59 -4.06 -0.60
N THR A 63 1.45 -4.50 -0.05
CA THR A 63 0.46 -5.29 -0.80
C THR A 63 -0.04 -4.54 -2.03
N TRP A 64 -0.39 -3.26 -1.91
CA TRP A 64 -0.83 -2.45 -3.05
C TRP A 64 0.25 -2.33 -4.13
N ALA A 65 1.50 -2.05 -3.73
CA ALA A 65 2.62 -1.92 -4.66
C ALA A 65 2.89 -3.22 -5.42
N THR A 66 2.91 -4.34 -4.69
CA THR A 66 3.09 -5.68 -5.27
C THR A 66 1.95 -6.03 -6.23
N ILE A 67 0.68 -5.83 -5.83
CA ILE A 67 -0.47 -6.12 -6.70
C ILE A 67 -0.41 -5.26 -7.97
N ALA A 68 -0.16 -3.95 -7.85
CA ALA A 68 -0.06 -3.07 -9.01
C ALA A 68 1.03 -3.52 -9.98
N PHE A 69 2.19 -3.97 -9.46
CA PHE A 69 3.28 -4.48 -10.27
C PHE A 69 2.92 -5.79 -10.99
N HIS A 70 2.25 -6.73 -10.32
CA HIS A 70 1.74 -7.96 -10.95
C HIS A 70 0.58 -7.71 -11.93
N GLN A 71 -0.08 -6.55 -11.86
CA GLN A 71 -1.04 -6.08 -12.87
C GLN A 71 -0.34 -5.30 -14.01
N GLU A 72 0.97 -5.48 -14.18
CA GLU A 72 1.79 -4.86 -15.23
C GLU A 72 1.73 -3.32 -15.20
N THR A 73 1.40 -2.72 -14.05
CA THR A 73 1.38 -1.26 -13.90
C THR A 73 2.80 -0.71 -13.97
N PRO A 74 3.08 0.34 -14.78
CA PRO A 74 4.41 0.92 -14.88
C PRO A 74 4.94 1.36 -13.51
N VAL A 75 6.20 1.01 -13.18
CA VAL A 75 6.79 1.31 -11.87
C VAL A 75 6.80 2.81 -11.56
N GLY A 76 6.93 3.68 -12.58
CA GLY A 76 6.81 5.13 -12.41
C GLY A 76 5.42 5.59 -11.95
N VAL A 77 4.35 4.90 -12.35
CA VAL A 77 2.98 5.16 -11.87
C VAL A 77 2.84 4.71 -10.42
N ILE A 78 3.33 3.52 -10.09
CA ILE A 78 3.35 2.98 -8.71
C ILE A 78 4.12 3.94 -7.79
N SER A 79 5.30 4.40 -8.22
CA SER A 79 6.14 5.33 -7.47
C SER A 79 5.43 6.65 -7.16
N ARG A 80 4.75 7.24 -8.16
CA ARG A 80 3.94 8.45 -7.96
C ARG A 80 2.75 8.20 -7.04
N GLY A 81 2.06 7.07 -7.18
CA GLY A 81 0.94 6.69 -6.33
C GLY A 81 1.32 6.51 -4.85
N LEU A 82 2.54 6.06 -4.57
CA LEU A 82 3.08 5.91 -3.22
C LEU A 82 3.71 7.20 -2.65
N GLY A 83 3.92 8.21 -3.49
CA GLY A 83 4.62 9.44 -3.11
C GLY A 83 6.11 9.23 -2.86
N HIS A 84 6.73 8.24 -3.52
CA HIS A 84 8.17 8.00 -3.40
C HIS A 84 8.97 9.02 -4.22
N SER A 85 10.09 9.47 -3.66
CA SER A 85 11.01 10.42 -4.30
C SER A 85 11.78 9.84 -5.48
N SER A 86 11.85 8.50 -5.59
CA SER A 86 12.46 7.83 -6.74
C SER A 86 11.84 6.46 -7.02
N VAL A 87 11.95 6.02 -8.27
CA VAL A 87 11.59 4.67 -8.71
C VAL A 87 12.36 3.60 -7.93
N LYS A 88 13.64 3.87 -7.62
CA LYS A 88 14.50 2.95 -6.86
C LYS A 88 13.97 2.64 -5.45
N VAL A 89 13.34 3.61 -4.79
CA VAL A 89 12.65 3.35 -3.51
C VAL A 89 11.49 2.39 -3.74
N THR A 90 10.71 2.57 -4.81
CA THR A 90 9.57 1.73 -5.16
C THR A 90 9.98 0.29 -5.46
N GLU A 91 11.12 0.06 -6.12
CA GLU A 91 11.65 -1.28 -6.38
C GLU A 91 11.80 -2.13 -5.10
N THR A 92 12.10 -1.50 -3.96
CA THR A 92 12.19 -2.21 -2.66
C THR A 92 10.84 -2.71 -2.12
N TYR A 93 9.73 -2.24 -2.70
CA TYR A 93 8.36 -2.66 -2.35
C TYR A 93 7.81 -3.71 -3.32
N LEU A 94 8.54 -4.01 -4.41
CA LEU A 94 8.08 -4.92 -5.43
C LEU A 94 8.57 -6.33 -5.11
N LYS A 95 7.63 -7.25 -4.88
CA LYS A 95 7.97 -8.66 -4.88
C LYS A 95 8.35 -9.07 -6.31
N PRO A 96 9.52 -9.69 -6.53
CA PRO A 96 9.89 -10.16 -7.86
C PRO A 96 8.90 -11.21 -8.35
N PHE A 97 8.76 -11.30 -9.67
CA PHE A 97 7.99 -12.36 -10.30
C PHE A 97 8.57 -13.73 -9.93
N GLY A 98 7.70 -14.68 -9.63
CA GLY A 98 8.11 -16.06 -9.40
C GLY A 98 8.41 -16.77 -10.72
N ASP A 99 9.17 -17.87 -10.66
CA ASP A 99 9.62 -18.64 -11.82
C ASP A 99 8.48 -19.01 -12.78
N ARG A 100 7.30 -19.36 -12.24
CA ARG A 100 6.12 -19.70 -13.06
C ARG A 100 5.68 -18.56 -13.99
N GLU A 101 5.78 -17.32 -13.51
CA GLU A 101 5.37 -16.14 -14.27
C GLU A 101 6.42 -15.80 -15.34
N VAL A 102 7.70 -15.94 -14.99
CA VAL A 102 8.82 -15.86 -15.94
C VAL A 102 8.68 -16.90 -17.04
N ASP A 103 8.43 -18.16 -16.68
CA ASP A 103 8.23 -19.26 -17.63
C ASP A 103 7.02 -19.02 -18.56
N ARG A 104 5.92 -18.48 -18.01
CA ARG A 104 4.74 -18.11 -18.79
C ARG A 104 5.09 -17.04 -19.82
N THR A 105 5.85 -16.03 -19.43
CA THR A 105 6.30 -14.96 -20.33
C THR A 105 7.25 -15.50 -21.41
N ASN A 106 8.22 -16.34 -21.02
CA ASN A 106 9.13 -16.99 -21.97
C ASN A 106 8.36 -17.83 -23.01
N ARG A 107 7.37 -18.63 -22.58
CA ARG A 107 6.50 -19.39 -23.50
C ARG A 107 5.72 -18.48 -24.44
N LYS A 108 5.17 -17.35 -23.97
CA LYS A 108 4.47 -16.39 -24.84
C LYS A 108 5.39 -15.83 -25.93
N ILE A 109 6.62 -15.46 -25.57
CA ILE A 109 7.60 -14.93 -26.52
C ILE A 109 8.01 -16.00 -27.53
N LEU A 110 8.33 -17.22 -27.07
CA LEU A 110 8.67 -18.34 -27.96
C LEU A 110 7.54 -18.64 -28.94
N ASN A 111 6.29 -18.72 -28.47
CA ASN A 111 5.14 -18.94 -29.35
C ASN A 111 4.99 -17.81 -30.37
N TYR A 112 5.16 -16.55 -29.97
CA TYR A 112 5.10 -15.43 -30.89
C TYR A 112 6.16 -15.54 -31.99
N VAL A 113 7.41 -15.84 -31.63
CA VAL A 113 8.51 -15.99 -32.59
C VAL A 113 8.30 -17.19 -33.52
N LEU A 114 7.91 -18.34 -32.98
CA LEU A 114 7.74 -19.58 -33.74
C LEU A 114 6.52 -19.57 -34.65
N ASN A 115 5.47 -18.80 -34.32
CA ASN A 115 4.28 -18.65 -35.16
C ASN A 115 4.38 -17.47 -36.15
N ALA A 116 5.43 -16.65 -36.05
CA ALA A 116 5.72 -15.55 -36.97
C ALA A 116 6.64 -15.96 -38.13
N VAL A 117 7.08 -17.23 -38.15
CA VAL A 117 7.83 -17.90 -39.22
C VAL A 117 6.90 -18.89 -39.91
#